data_AF-A0A0C9Q9H4-F1
#
_entry.id   AF-A0A0C9Q9H4-F1
#
_cell.length_a   1.000
_cell.length_b   1.000
_cell.length_c   1.000
_cell.angle_alpha   90.00
_cell.angle_beta   90.00
_cell.angle_gamma   90.00
#
_symmetry.space_group_name_H-M   'P 1'
#
loop_
_entity.id
_entity.type
_entity.pdbx_description
1 polymer ?
#
loop_
_entity_poly.entity_id
_entity_poly.type
_entity_poly.pdbx_seq_one_letter_code
_entity_poly.pdbx_strand_id
1 'polypeptide(L)'
;MKKKKPIYKRIWFWIIVVLFIIVGVNMTGSKTNNSNTAAESSSSSAADKSDQQSSVASEATSESKTADVPAEYQSALNKGTTYASAMNMSKAGVYDQLVSQSGEKFSAEAAQYAIDHLKADWNKNALNKAKSYADSMHMSKAGIYDQLTSQSGEKFTAEEANYAIENVKADWNKNALAKAKTYQKDMDMSPDAVREQLTSENGEKFTADEANYAIQNLNK
;
A
#
# COMPACT_ATOMS: atom_id res chain seq x y z
N MET A 1 13.33 -42.64 -2.60
CA MET A 1 13.40 -41.32 -3.27
C MET A 1 12.46 -40.35 -2.55
N LYS A 2 12.98 -39.29 -1.92
CA LYS A 2 12.13 -38.29 -1.25
C LYS A 2 11.49 -37.39 -2.34
N LYS A 3 10.16 -37.46 -2.51
CA LYS A 3 9.42 -36.58 -3.43
C LYS A 3 9.65 -35.12 -2.99
N LYS A 4 10.26 -34.30 -3.85
CA LYS A 4 10.42 -32.87 -3.58
C LYS A 4 9.04 -32.21 -3.60
N LYS A 5 8.70 -31.45 -2.56
CA LYS A 5 7.43 -30.73 -2.47
C LYS A 5 7.35 -29.72 -3.64
N PRO A 6 6.19 -29.61 -4.32
CA PRO A 6 6.05 -28.67 -5.42
C PRO A 6 6.24 -27.23 -4.95
N ILE A 7 6.93 -26.43 -5.75
CA ILE A 7 7.41 -25.09 -5.41
C ILE A 7 6.24 -24.11 -5.20
N TYR A 8 5.11 -24.33 -5.88
CA TYR A 8 3.89 -23.53 -5.77
C TYR A 8 3.16 -23.63 -4.42
N LYS A 9 3.57 -24.56 -3.54
CA LYS A 9 3.02 -24.66 -2.16
C LYS A 9 3.71 -23.73 -1.16
N ARG A 10 4.66 -22.90 -1.60
CA ARG A 10 5.39 -21.97 -0.74
C ARG A 10 4.90 -20.55 -1.00
N ILE A 11 4.56 -19.82 0.06
CA ILE A 11 3.98 -18.46 0.03
C ILE A 11 4.82 -17.49 -0.83
N TRP A 12 6.15 -17.60 -0.79
CA TRP A 12 7.02 -16.77 -1.61
C TRP A 12 6.80 -16.93 -3.13
N PHE A 13 6.34 -18.11 -3.59
CA PHE A 13 6.03 -18.33 -5.00
C PHE A 13 4.86 -17.47 -5.47
N TRP A 14 3.82 -17.29 -4.63
CA TRP A 14 2.67 -16.45 -4.96
C TRP A 14 2.97 -14.96 -4.86
N ILE A 15 3.82 -14.55 -3.90
CA ILE A 15 4.32 -13.17 -3.82
C ILE A 15 5.06 -12.79 -5.11
N ILE A 16 5.88 -13.68 -5.66
CA ILE A 16 6.58 -13.46 -6.93
C ILE A 16 5.60 -13.33 -8.11
N VAL A 17 4.59 -14.20 -8.19
CA VAL A 17 3.59 -14.16 -9.28
C VAL A 17 2.80 -12.85 -9.28
N VAL A 18 2.38 -12.36 -8.11
CA VAL A 18 1.69 -11.07 -7.98
C VAL A 18 2.60 -9.89 -8.36
N LEU A 19 3.89 -9.95 -8.02
CA LEU A 19 4.88 -8.93 -8.39
C LEU A 19 5.12 -8.86 -9.92
N PHE A 20 5.09 -10.00 -10.62
CA PHE A 20 5.25 -10.05 -12.08
C PHE A 20 4.00 -9.57 -12.85
N ILE A 21 2.80 -9.70 -12.29
CA ILE A 21 1.56 -9.21 -12.93
C ILE A 21 1.48 -7.67 -12.88
N ILE A 22 2.05 -7.02 -11.86
CA ILE A 22 2.07 -5.55 -11.73
C ILE A 22 3.08 -4.88 -12.69
N VAL A 23 4.15 -5.59 -13.08
CA VAL A 23 5.19 -5.07 -13.98
C VAL A 23 4.90 -5.37 -15.47
N GLY A 24 3.84 -6.14 -15.76
CA GLY A 24 3.65 -6.79 -17.06
C GLY A 24 2.51 -6.29 -17.95
N VAL A 25 2.07 -5.03 -17.91
CA VAL A 25 1.20 -4.45 -18.97
C VAL A 25 1.54 -2.97 -19.17
N ASN A 26 2.55 -2.68 -20.00
CA ASN A 26 2.66 -1.43 -20.77
C ASN A 26 3.72 -1.61 -21.85
N MET A 27 3.40 -2.39 -22.89
CA MET A 27 4.16 -2.36 -24.14
C MET A 27 3.24 -2.70 -25.32
N THR A 28 2.56 -1.68 -25.84
CA THR A 28 1.99 -1.68 -27.19
C THR A 28 2.10 -0.28 -27.77
N GLY A 29 2.79 -0.19 -28.90
CA GLY A 29 3.42 1.02 -29.40
C GLY A 29 2.49 2.08 -29.98
N SER A 30 3.00 3.31 -30.01
CA SER A 30 2.56 4.35 -30.93
C SER A 30 3.79 5.04 -31.51
N LYS A 31 3.98 4.86 -32.82
CA LYS A 31 4.95 5.56 -33.66
C LYS A 31 4.51 7.01 -33.80
N THR A 32 5.41 7.96 -33.55
CA THR A 32 5.28 9.31 -34.13
C THR A 32 6.66 9.85 -34.42
N ASN A 33 6.91 10.15 -35.70
CA ASN A 33 8.11 10.83 -36.17
C ASN A 33 8.07 12.29 -35.72
N ASN A 34 9.17 12.81 -35.19
CA ASN A 34 9.39 14.25 -35.12
C ASN A 34 10.76 14.60 -35.67
N SER A 35 10.75 15.53 -36.62
CA SER A 35 11.89 16.11 -37.32
C SER A 35 12.54 17.22 -36.49
N ASN A 36 13.87 17.24 -36.52
CA ASN A 36 14.81 18.37 -36.43
C ASN A 36 14.30 19.72 -35.89
N THR A 37 15.05 20.31 -34.95
CA THR A 37 16.01 21.38 -35.28
C THR A 37 16.89 21.71 -34.06
N ALA A 38 18.19 21.81 -34.32
CA ALA A 38 19.26 22.18 -33.41
C ALA A 38 19.32 23.70 -33.17
N ALA A 39 19.87 24.11 -32.03
CA ALA A 39 20.90 25.15 -31.95
C ALA A 39 21.44 25.26 -30.51
N GLU A 40 22.77 25.16 -30.40
CA GLU A 40 23.60 25.44 -29.24
C GLU A 40 23.66 26.94 -28.90
N SER A 41 24.04 27.30 -27.67
CA SER A 41 25.16 28.23 -27.37
C SER A 41 25.36 28.49 -25.87
N SER A 42 26.44 27.91 -25.32
CA SER A 42 27.59 28.53 -24.65
C SER A 42 27.48 29.69 -23.61
N SER A 43 28.04 29.44 -22.41
CA SER A 43 29.15 30.19 -21.72
C SER A 43 28.95 31.68 -21.33
N SER A 44 29.42 32.29 -20.21
CA SER A 44 30.10 31.93 -18.95
C SER A 44 30.24 33.21 -18.06
N SER A 45 30.44 33.02 -16.73
CA SER A 45 31.34 33.75 -15.78
C SER A 45 31.05 35.13 -15.12
N ALA A 46 31.41 35.16 -13.82
CA ALA A 46 31.94 36.21 -12.91
C ALA A 46 30.98 37.30 -12.37
N ALA A 47 30.68 37.40 -11.07
CA ALA A 47 31.47 37.63 -9.84
C ALA A 47 31.75 39.13 -9.55
N ASP A 48 31.15 39.66 -8.47
CA ASP A 48 31.69 40.79 -7.68
C ASP A 48 31.29 40.65 -6.20
N LYS A 49 32.18 41.10 -5.32
CA LYS A 49 32.24 40.96 -3.86
C LYS A 49 32.19 42.33 -3.18
N SER A 50 31.92 42.27 -1.87
CA SER A 50 32.25 43.20 -0.77
C SER A 50 31.02 43.97 -0.25
N ASP A 51 30.55 43.86 0.99
CA ASP A 51 31.10 43.72 2.37
C ASP A 51 31.00 45.03 3.18
N GLN A 52 30.56 44.83 4.42
CA GLN A 52 30.59 45.68 5.63
C GLN A 52 29.50 46.74 5.86
N GLN A 53 29.02 47.06 7.08
CA GLN A 53 28.85 46.43 8.41
C GLN A 53 28.73 47.59 9.42
N SER A 54 27.65 47.65 10.24
CA SER A 54 27.68 47.80 11.72
C SER A 54 26.45 48.49 12.34
N SER A 55 25.86 47.77 13.33
CA SER A 55 25.31 48.12 14.67
C SER A 55 24.41 49.37 14.85
N VAL A 56 23.32 49.37 15.63
CA VAL A 56 23.25 49.11 17.09
C VAL A 56 21.81 48.77 17.57
N ALA A 57 21.74 47.75 18.44
CA ALA A 57 20.88 47.41 19.58
C ALA A 57 19.46 47.97 19.86
N SER A 58 18.64 47.00 20.31
CA SER A 58 17.61 47.01 21.36
C SER A 58 16.19 47.53 21.06
N GLU A 59 15.28 46.58 20.83
CA GLU A 59 14.06 46.50 21.63
C GLU A 59 13.61 45.04 21.80
N ALA A 60 13.41 44.64 23.05
CA ALA A 60 12.94 43.33 23.43
C ALA A 60 11.42 43.27 23.28
N THR A 61 10.96 42.89 22.09
CA THR A 61 9.59 42.44 21.88
C THR A 61 9.54 40.94 22.09
N SER A 62 8.81 40.51 23.11
CA SER A 62 8.38 39.13 23.28
C SER A 62 7.40 38.79 22.16
N GLU A 63 7.92 38.54 20.97
CA GLU A 63 7.18 37.95 19.87
C GLU A 63 7.12 36.44 20.13
N SER A 64 5.89 35.94 20.30
CA SER A 64 5.56 34.55 20.06
C SER A 64 6.13 34.16 18.70
N LYS A 65 7.29 33.48 18.70
CA LYS A 65 7.83 32.84 17.51
C LYS A 65 6.80 31.82 17.03
N THR A 66 5.94 32.22 16.09
CA THR A 66 5.42 31.26 15.11
C THR A 66 6.64 30.69 14.44
N ALA A 67 7.10 29.52 14.91
CA ALA A 67 8.13 28.78 14.25
C ALA A 67 7.63 28.53 12.83
N ASP A 68 8.23 29.22 11.86
CA ASP A 68 7.88 29.07 10.46
C ASP A 68 8.16 27.61 10.08
N VAL A 69 7.10 26.87 9.78
CA VAL A 69 7.20 25.45 9.47
C VAL A 69 7.86 25.33 8.09
N PRO A 70 8.95 24.57 7.92
CA PRO A 70 9.62 24.43 6.64
C PRO A 70 8.66 24.01 5.51
N ALA A 71 8.86 24.54 4.30
CA ALA A 71 8.01 24.23 3.15
C ALA A 71 7.96 22.72 2.82
N GLU A 72 9.07 22.00 3.08
CA GLU A 72 9.12 20.54 2.92
C GLU A 72 8.13 19.84 3.86
N TYR A 73 7.98 20.31 5.10
CA TYR A 73 7.12 19.70 6.12
C TYR A 73 5.65 19.86 5.75
N GLN A 74 5.28 21.03 5.22
CA GLN A 74 3.94 21.26 4.69
C GLN A 74 3.66 20.39 3.46
N SER A 75 4.65 20.21 2.58
CA SER A 75 4.54 19.33 1.41
C SER A 75 4.35 17.87 1.84
N ALA A 76 5.12 17.41 2.82
CA ALA A 76 4.98 16.07 3.41
C ALA A 76 3.61 15.88 4.06
N LEU A 77 3.10 16.88 4.80
CA LEU A 77 1.76 16.82 5.39
C LEU A 77 0.65 16.72 4.32
N ASN A 78 0.73 17.49 3.24
CA ASN A 78 -0.23 17.45 2.14
C ASN A 78 -0.22 16.07 1.44
N LYS A 79 0.97 15.52 1.19
CA LYS A 79 1.14 14.18 0.60
C LYS A 79 0.64 13.09 1.55
N GLY A 80 1.02 13.16 2.82
CA GLY A 80 0.54 12.25 3.86
C GLY A 80 -0.98 12.26 3.98
N THR A 81 -1.60 13.43 3.84
CA THR A 81 -3.06 13.58 3.86
C THR A 81 -3.69 12.89 2.67
N THR A 82 -3.09 13.02 1.49
CA THR A 82 -3.55 12.32 0.27
C THR A 82 -3.45 10.81 0.43
N TYR A 83 -2.33 10.29 0.93
CA TYR A 83 -2.16 8.86 1.16
C TYR A 83 -3.12 8.30 2.21
N ALA A 84 -3.30 9.01 3.32
CA ALA A 84 -4.24 8.60 4.35
C ALA A 84 -5.69 8.64 3.84
N SER A 85 -6.11 9.70 3.15
CA SER A 85 -7.53 9.89 2.80
C SER A 85 -7.95 9.24 1.49
N ALA A 86 -7.15 9.35 0.43
CA ALA A 86 -7.48 8.82 -0.88
C ALA A 86 -7.12 7.33 -1.01
N MET A 87 -5.99 6.93 -0.43
CA MET A 87 -5.50 5.55 -0.52
C MET A 87 -5.81 4.69 0.71
N ASN A 88 -6.39 5.27 1.77
CA ASN A 88 -6.73 4.56 3.01
C ASN A 88 -5.52 3.82 3.62
N MET A 89 -4.33 4.40 3.54
CA MET A 89 -3.12 3.78 4.07
C MET A 89 -3.10 3.81 5.61
N SER A 90 -2.33 2.91 6.22
CA SER A 90 -2.03 2.95 7.65
C SER A 90 -1.06 4.07 7.98
N LYS A 91 -0.96 4.44 9.26
CA LYS A 91 0.01 5.44 9.73
C LYS A 91 1.44 5.06 9.34
N ALA A 92 1.82 3.79 9.52
CA ALA A 92 3.14 3.28 9.15
C ALA A 92 3.36 3.29 7.63
N GLY A 93 2.36 2.86 6.85
CA GLY A 93 2.44 2.89 5.40
C GLY A 93 2.59 4.30 4.83
N VAL A 94 1.90 5.30 5.41
CA VAL A 94 2.06 6.70 5.02
C VAL A 94 3.49 7.17 5.27
N TYR A 95 4.06 6.88 6.45
CA TYR A 95 5.44 7.25 6.76
C TYR A 95 6.43 6.65 5.76
N ASP A 96 6.33 5.34 5.53
CA ASP A 96 7.21 4.62 4.60
C ASP A 96 7.15 5.21 3.19
N GLN A 97 5.95 5.59 2.74
CA GLN A 97 5.75 6.17 1.42
C GLN A 97 6.38 7.57 1.30
N LEU A 98 6.29 8.38 2.37
CA LEU A 98 6.89 9.72 2.40
C LEU A 98 8.42 9.66 2.35
N VAL A 99 9.04 8.73 3.08
CA VAL A 99 10.51 8.59 3.13
C VAL A 99 11.08 7.72 2.00
N SER A 100 10.24 7.00 1.26
CA SER A 100 10.67 6.04 0.25
C SER A 100 11.57 6.69 -0.80
N GLN A 101 12.71 6.04 -1.07
CA GLN A 101 13.67 6.45 -2.10
C GLN A 101 13.12 6.32 -3.53
N SER A 102 12.06 5.55 -3.72
CA SER A 102 11.34 5.46 -5.00
C SER A 102 10.04 6.25 -5.00
N GLY A 103 9.67 6.84 -3.87
CA GLY A 103 8.47 7.65 -3.68
C GLY A 103 8.80 9.14 -3.61
N GLU A 104 8.40 9.76 -2.49
CA GLU A 104 8.46 11.22 -2.34
C GLU A 104 9.81 11.74 -1.81
N LYS A 105 10.64 10.86 -1.21
CA LYS A 105 12.00 11.19 -0.73
C LYS A 105 12.07 12.34 0.28
N PHE A 106 11.01 12.56 1.05
CA PHE A 106 11.06 13.55 2.13
C PHE A 106 12.08 13.14 3.19
N SER A 107 12.65 14.13 3.88
CA SER A 107 13.43 13.88 5.09
C SER A 107 12.61 13.12 6.14
N ALA A 108 13.28 12.34 6.99
CA ALA A 108 12.62 11.58 8.05
C ALA A 108 11.88 12.52 9.01
N GLU A 109 12.44 13.71 9.26
CA GLU A 109 11.87 14.74 10.10
C GLU A 109 10.61 15.36 9.47
N ALA A 110 10.61 15.62 8.16
CA ALA A 110 9.42 16.10 7.45
C ALA A 110 8.30 15.06 7.43
N ALA A 111 8.65 13.79 7.21
CA ALA A 111 7.69 12.69 7.27
C ALA A 111 7.12 12.51 8.68
N GLN A 112 7.96 12.57 9.71
CA GLN A 112 7.51 12.49 11.11
C GLN A 112 6.59 13.67 11.45
N TYR A 113 6.96 14.89 11.04
CA TYR A 113 6.09 16.05 11.18
C TYR A 113 4.73 15.83 10.53
N ALA A 114 4.69 15.30 9.31
CA ALA A 114 3.44 14.95 8.64
C ALA A 114 2.61 13.96 9.47
N ILE A 115 3.22 12.88 9.93
CA ILE A 115 2.57 11.84 10.74
C ILE A 115 1.98 12.39 12.05
N ASP A 116 2.67 13.31 12.70
CA ASP A 116 2.23 13.91 13.97
C ASP A 116 1.09 14.92 13.79
N HIS A 117 0.99 15.54 12.62
CA HIS A 117 -0.02 16.56 12.31
C HIS A 117 -1.20 16.02 11.48
N LEU A 118 -1.12 14.76 11.02
CA LEU A 118 -2.20 14.11 10.28
C LEU A 118 -3.41 13.87 11.18
N LYS A 119 -4.56 14.36 10.72
CA LYS A 119 -5.87 14.08 11.30
C LYS A 119 -6.58 13.00 10.48
N ALA A 120 -6.16 11.75 10.67
CA ALA A 120 -6.75 10.60 10.00
C ALA A 120 -7.47 9.69 10.98
N ASP A 121 -8.57 9.10 10.52
CA ASP A 121 -9.25 8.00 11.21
C ASP A 121 -8.68 6.69 10.69
N TRP A 122 -7.69 6.16 11.40
CA TRP A 122 -6.97 4.96 10.97
C TRP A 122 -7.83 3.69 11.03
N ASN A 123 -8.79 3.64 11.95
CA ASN A 123 -9.81 2.58 12.02
C ASN A 123 -10.69 2.57 10.77
N LYS A 124 -11.13 3.75 10.32
CA LYS A 124 -11.85 3.90 9.04
C LYS A 124 -11.01 3.48 7.85
N ASN A 125 -9.72 3.84 7.82
CA ASN A 125 -8.82 3.43 6.75
C ASN A 125 -8.67 1.91 6.67
N ALA A 126 -8.42 1.26 7.82
CA ALA A 126 -8.34 -0.20 7.91
C ALA A 126 -9.64 -0.87 7.45
N LEU A 127 -10.80 -0.33 7.86
CA LEU A 127 -12.11 -0.83 7.44
C LEU A 127 -12.33 -0.69 5.93
N ASN A 128 -11.91 0.43 5.32
CA ASN A 128 -12.03 0.62 3.87
C ASN A 128 -11.12 -0.36 3.10
N LYS A 129 -9.90 -0.62 3.59
CA LYS A 129 -9.01 -1.65 3.05
C LYS A 129 -9.61 -3.04 3.19
N ALA A 130 -10.16 -3.38 4.35
CA ALA A 130 -10.85 -4.65 4.58
C ALA A 130 -12.01 -4.86 3.59
N LYS A 131 -12.83 -3.84 3.36
CA LYS A 131 -13.90 -3.88 2.35
C LYS A 131 -13.33 -4.12 0.96
N SER A 132 -12.31 -3.38 0.55
CA SER A 132 -11.66 -3.56 -0.74
C SER A 132 -11.14 -4.99 -0.93
N TYR A 133 -10.49 -5.56 0.08
CA TYR A 133 -10.01 -6.95 0.02
C TYR A 133 -11.13 -7.98 -0.01
N ALA A 134 -12.21 -7.76 0.75
CA ALA A 134 -13.38 -8.63 0.71
C ALA A 134 -14.07 -8.58 -0.67
N ASP A 135 -14.26 -7.39 -1.24
CA ASP A 135 -15.05 -7.18 -2.45
C ASP A 135 -14.28 -7.52 -3.74
N SER A 136 -13.01 -7.12 -3.82
CA SER A 136 -12.21 -7.26 -5.05
C SER A 136 -11.37 -8.54 -5.08
N MET A 137 -10.87 -8.96 -3.92
CA MET A 137 -9.97 -10.12 -3.81
C MET A 137 -10.67 -11.33 -3.19
N HIS A 138 -11.92 -11.19 -2.76
CA HIS A 138 -12.72 -12.28 -2.18
C HIS A 138 -11.98 -12.98 -1.03
N MET A 139 -11.24 -12.22 -0.23
CA MET A 139 -10.44 -12.79 0.86
C MET A 139 -11.34 -13.22 2.03
N SER A 140 -10.85 -14.18 2.82
CA SER A 140 -11.49 -14.56 4.08
C SER A 140 -11.26 -13.50 5.16
N LYS A 141 -12.06 -13.57 6.22
CA LYS A 141 -11.92 -12.70 7.39
C LYS A 141 -10.52 -12.78 8.00
N ALA A 142 -9.97 -13.99 8.17
CA ALA A 142 -8.63 -14.19 8.70
C ALA A 142 -7.53 -13.73 7.73
N GLY A 143 -7.70 -13.99 6.43
CA GLY A 143 -6.76 -13.53 5.41
C GLY A 143 -6.67 -11.99 5.34
N ILE A 144 -7.80 -11.30 5.49
CA ILE A 144 -7.82 -9.83 5.54
C ILE A 144 -7.07 -9.33 6.77
N TYR A 145 -7.27 -9.94 7.94
CA TYR A 145 -6.54 -9.56 9.15
C TYR A 145 -5.02 -9.65 8.96
N ASP A 146 -4.56 -10.78 8.42
CA ASP A 146 -3.13 -11.02 8.15
C ASP A 146 -2.58 -9.99 7.16
N GLN A 147 -3.34 -9.66 6.12
CA GLN A 147 -2.94 -8.67 5.12
C GLN A 147 -2.86 -7.25 5.68
N LEU A 148 -3.82 -6.87 6.53
CA LEU A 148 -3.84 -5.56 7.17
C LEU A 148 -2.64 -5.38 8.11
N THR A 149 -2.26 -6.43 8.85
CA THR A 149 -1.17 -6.37 9.85
C THR A 149 0.21 -6.72 9.30
N SER A 150 0.28 -7.28 8.08
CA SER A 150 1.53 -7.72 7.47
C SER A 150 2.55 -6.58 7.33
N GLN A 151 3.79 -6.88 7.71
CA GLN A 151 4.94 -5.98 7.54
C GLN A 151 5.33 -5.75 6.07
N SER A 152 4.85 -6.59 5.16
CA SER A 152 4.98 -6.37 3.71
C SER A 152 3.66 -5.97 3.06
N GLY A 153 2.59 -5.87 3.84
CA GLY A 153 1.25 -5.46 3.40
C GLY A 153 0.94 -4.06 3.87
N GLU A 154 -0.18 -3.91 4.58
CA GLU A 154 -0.71 -2.58 4.92
C GLU A 154 -0.15 -1.99 6.21
N LYS A 155 0.48 -2.79 7.10
CA LYS A 155 1.09 -2.33 8.36
C LYS A 155 0.14 -1.57 9.31
N PHE A 156 -1.15 -1.89 9.30
CA PHE A 156 -2.05 -1.45 10.36
C PHE A 156 -1.66 -2.09 11.70
N THR A 157 -2.01 -1.42 12.79
CA THR A 157 -1.91 -2.00 14.12
C THR A 157 -2.90 -3.16 14.27
N ALA A 158 -2.66 -4.03 15.26
CA ALA A 158 -3.57 -5.14 15.54
C ALA A 158 -4.97 -4.63 15.92
N GLU A 159 -5.03 -3.52 16.66
CA GLU A 159 -6.27 -2.88 17.10
C GLU A 159 -7.09 -2.35 15.92
N GLU A 160 -6.46 -1.66 14.97
CA GLU A 160 -7.11 -1.16 13.76
C GLU A 160 -7.58 -2.30 12.84
N ALA A 161 -6.77 -3.34 12.71
CA ALA A 161 -7.14 -4.53 11.95
C ALA A 161 -8.32 -5.26 12.61
N ASN A 162 -8.31 -5.43 13.94
CA ASN A 162 -9.43 -6.01 14.67
C ASN A 162 -10.71 -5.19 14.48
N TYR A 163 -10.63 -3.87 14.63
CA TYR A 163 -11.75 -2.97 14.35
C TYR A 163 -12.30 -3.18 12.93
N ALA A 164 -11.42 -3.22 11.92
CA ALA A 164 -11.82 -3.42 10.54
C ALA A 164 -12.55 -4.76 10.33
N ILE A 165 -12.03 -5.83 10.94
CA ILE A 165 -12.57 -7.19 10.85
C ILE A 165 -13.90 -7.35 11.59
N GLU A 166 -14.10 -6.63 12.69
CA GLU A 166 -15.38 -6.58 13.41
C GLU A 166 -16.45 -5.80 12.64
N ASN A 167 -16.06 -4.80 11.86
CA ASN A 167 -16.99 -3.86 11.21
C ASN A 167 -17.17 -4.07 9.71
N VAL A 168 -16.33 -4.88 9.06
CA VAL A 168 -16.46 -5.21 7.65
C VAL A 168 -17.68 -6.10 7.43
N LYS A 169 -18.57 -5.65 6.55
CA LYS A 169 -19.78 -6.37 6.15
C LYS A 169 -19.52 -7.00 4.79
N ALA A 170 -19.44 -8.32 4.75
CA ALA A 170 -19.25 -9.09 3.53
C ALA A 170 -20.04 -10.40 3.61
N ASP A 171 -20.37 -10.96 2.44
CA ASP A 171 -20.88 -12.32 2.34
C ASP A 171 -19.69 -13.28 2.20
N TRP A 172 -19.25 -13.83 3.33
CA TRP A 172 -18.07 -14.69 3.37
C TRP A 172 -18.24 -16.00 2.62
N ASN A 173 -19.48 -16.52 2.57
CA ASN A 173 -19.84 -17.68 1.77
C ASN A 173 -19.68 -17.39 0.28
N LYS A 174 -20.10 -16.20 -0.17
CA LYS A 174 -19.88 -15.74 -1.55
C LYS A 174 -18.39 -15.56 -1.84
N ASN A 175 -17.61 -15.00 -0.92
CA ASN A 175 -16.17 -14.87 -1.09
C ASN A 175 -15.47 -16.22 -1.24
N ALA A 176 -15.79 -17.18 -0.36
CA ALA A 176 -15.26 -18.54 -0.44
C ALA A 176 -15.64 -19.20 -1.78
N LEU A 177 -16.88 -19.05 -2.24
CA LEU A 177 -17.33 -19.57 -3.54
C LEU A 177 -16.60 -18.91 -4.71
N ALA A 178 -16.38 -17.60 -4.68
CA ALA A 178 -15.64 -16.90 -5.73
C ALA A 178 -14.19 -17.42 -5.81
N LYS A 179 -13.51 -17.57 -4.67
CA LYS A 179 -12.17 -18.17 -4.60
C LYS A 179 -12.16 -19.62 -5.09
N ALA A 180 -13.16 -20.41 -4.71
CA ALA A 180 -13.29 -21.79 -5.16
C ALA A 180 -13.40 -21.88 -6.68
N LYS A 181 -14.20 -21.01 -7.30
CA LYS A 181 -14.35 -20.91 -8.76
C LYS A 181 -13.05 -20.51 -9.43
N THR A 182 -12.31 -19.54 -8.88
CA THR A 182 -10.98 -19.17 -9.38
C THR A 182 -10.01 -20.36 -9.34
N TYR A 183 -9.92 -21.07 -8.22
CA TYR A 183 -9.03 -22.22 -8.11
C TYR A 183 -9.40 -23.38 -9.05
N GLN A 184 -10.69 -23.64 -9.21
CA GLN A 184 -11.16 -24.66 -10.16
C GLN A 184 -10.85 -24.25 -11.60
N LYS A 185 -11.10 -22.99 -11.97
CA LYS A 185 -10.98 -22.51 -13.35
C LYS A 185 -9.53 -22.27 -13.78
N ASP A 186 -8.75 -21.60 -12.94
CA ASP A 186 -7.43 -21.09 -13.34
C ASP A 186 -6.31 -22.07 -12.96
N MET A 187 -6.58 -23.01 -12.05
CA MET A 187 -5.60 -24.00 -11.58
C MET A 187 -6.05 -25.45 -11.75
N ASP A 188 -7.20 -25.69 -12.39
CA ASP A 188 -7.77 -27.02 -12.65
C ASP A 188 -7.86 -27.91 -11.39
N MET A 189 -8.06 -27.29 -10.23
CA MET A 189 -8.06 -28.00 -8.95
C MET A 189 -9.34 -28.82 -8.76
N SER A 190 -9.21 -30.02 -8.19
CA SER A 190 -10.35 -30.84 -7.79
C SER A 190 -11.11 -30.20 -6.60
N PRO A 191 -12.41 -30.49 -6.41
CA PRO A 191 -13.18 -29.94 -5.29
C PRO A 191 -12.55 -30.19 -3.91
N ASP A 192 -11.95 -31.36 -3.69
CA ASP A 192 -11.24 -31.65 -2.43
C ASP A 192 -9.98 -30.80 -2.27
N ALA A 193 -9.18 -30.62 -3.33
CA ALA A 193 -8.00 -29.76 -3.30
C ALA A 193 -8.37 -28.28 -3.09
N VAL A 194 -9.48 -27.84 -3.68
CA VAL A 194 -10.03 -26.50 -3.44
C VAL A 194 -10.43 -26.35 -1.97
N ARG A 195 -11.16 -27.32 -1.40
CA ARG A 195 -11.54 -27.27 0.03
C ARG A 195 -10.32 -27.15 0.93
N GLU A 196 -9.31 -28.00 0.71
CA GLU A 196 -8.05 -27.95 1.46
C GLU A 196 -7.39 -26.58 1.37
N GLN A 197 -7.32 -26.01 0.17
CA GLN A 197 -6.70 -24.71 -0.07
C GLN A 197 -7.48 -23.56 0.58
N LEU A 198 -8.81 -23.61 0.56
CA LEU A 198 -9.66 -22.61 1.20
C LEU A 198 -9.45 -22.61 2.72
N THR A 199 -9.32 -23.78 3.35
CA THR A 199 -9.17 -23.90 4.81
C THR A 199 -7.73 -23.82 5.31
N SER A 200 -6.74 -23.92 4.41
CA SER A 200 -5.33 -24.02 4.78
C SER A 200 -4.85 -22.79 5.56
N GLU A 201 -4.10 -23.02 6.65
CA GLU A 201 -3.42 -21.98 7.42
C GLU A 201 -2.38 -21.19 6.61
N ASN A 202 -1.90 -21.76 5.50
CA ASN A 202 -0.99 -21.09 4.57
C ASN A 202 -1.71 -20.71 3.25
N GLY A 203 -3.02 -20.95 3.17
CA GLY A 203 -3.87 -20.65 2.02
C GLY A 203 -4.81 -19.51 2.34
N GLU A 204 -6.11 -19.72 2.10
CA GLU A 204 -7.09 -18.64 2.19
C GLU A 204 -7.70 -18.47 3.59
N LYS A 205 -7.53 -19.44 4.51
CA LYS A 205 -8.03 -19.38 5.90
C LYS A 205 -9.54 -19.13 6.05
N PHE A 206 -10.35 -19.56 5.09
CA PHE A 206 -11.79 -19.66 5.30
C PHE A 206 -12.10 -20.67 6.40
N THR A 207 -13.22 -20.47 7.08
CA THR A 207 -13.76 -21.47 8.01
C THR A 207 -14.15 -22.75 7.25
N ALA A 208 -14.23 -23.87 7.98
CA ALA A 208 -14.67 -25.12 7.39
C ALA A 208 -16.08 -25.00 6.77
N ASP A 209 -16.98 -24.25 7.42
CA ASP A 209 -18.35 -24.06 6.95
C ASP A 209 -18.42 -23.25 5.64
N GLU A 210 -17.65 -22.16 5.54
CA GLU A 210 -17.55 -21.35 4.32
C GLU A 210 -16.94 -22.15 3.16
N ALA A 211 -15.90 -22.94 3.42
CA ALA A 211 -15.30 -23.81 2.42
C ALA A 211 -16.28 -24.91 1.98
N ASN A 212 -17.00 -25.52 2.92
CA ASN A 212 -18.02 -26.52 2.61
C ASN A 212 -19.16 -25.92 1.79
N TYR A 213 -19.63 -24.72 2.13
CA TYR A 213 -20.60 -23.98 1.33
C TYR A 213 -20.08 -23.76 -0.10
N ALA A 214 -18.84 -23.32 -0.24
CA ALA A 214 -18.23 -23.07 -1.54
C ALA A 214 -18.21 -24.33 -2.42
N ILE A 215 -17.80 -25.48 -1.87
CA ILE A 215 -17.77 -26.76 -2.61
C ILE A 215 -19.17 -27.22 -3.01
N GLN A 216 -20.15 -27.13 -2.09
CA GLN A 216 -21.54 -27.54 -2.37
C GLN A 216 -22.19 -26.72 -3.49
N ASN A 217 -21.69 -25.50 -3.74
CA ASN A 217 -22.24 -24.58 -4.73
C ASN A 217 -21.30 -24.36 -5.93
N LEU A 218 -20.19 -25.11 -6.03
CA LEU A 218 -19.15 -24.88 -7.03
C LEU A 218 -19.63 -25.11 -8.47
N ASN A 219 -20.46 -26.15 -8.67
CA ASN A 219 -20.95 -26.60 -9.98
C ASN A 219 -22.45 -26.34 -10.18
N LYS A 220 -23.04 -25.41 -9.41
CA LYS A 220 -24.42 -24.93 -9.60
C LYS A 220 -24.40 -23.67 -10.45
#